data_AF-A0A2X2W2A6-F1
#
_entry.id   AF-A0A2X2W2A6-F1
#
_cell.length_a   1.000
_cell.length_b   1.000
_cell.length_c   1.000
_cell.angle_alpha   90.00
_cell.angle_beta   90.00
_cell.angle_gamma   90.00
#
_symmetry.space_group_name_H-M   'P 1'
#
loop_
_entity.id
_entity.type
_entity.pdbx_description
1 polymer ?
#
loop_
_entity_poly.entity_id
_entity_poly.type
_entity_poly.pdbx_seq_one_letter_code
_entity_poly.pdbx_strand_id
1 'polypeptide(L)'
;MNKVLKNIVNGAIENEFDRVDLENVIKSNEYKEWSEKQDKARKKLFEIIPKEYHEEFNKALDDYENMLWVMVAIEERYMFKQGVKAGLTDLKYLQELGQGIAFI
;
A
#
# COMPACT_ATOMS: atom_id res chain seq x y z
N MET A 1 -0.54 -20.95 -18.83
CA MET A 1 0.72 -20.18 -18.87
C MET A 1 1.91 -21.09 -18.58
N ASN A 2 2.96 -21.06 -19.41
CA ASN A 2 4.23 -21.75 -19.08
C ASN A 2 4.79 -21.15 -17.78
N LYS A 3 5.28 -22.00 -16.87
CA LYS A 3 5.89 -21.63 -15.58
C LYS A 3 6.88 -20.46 -15.69
N VAL A 4 7.63 -20.38 -16.79
CA VAL A 4 8.57 -19.28 -17.08
C VAL A 4 7.85 -17.93 -17.17
N LEU A 5 6.80 -17.82 -17.98
CA LEU A 5 6.04 -16.57 -18.14
C LEU A 5 5.36 -16.16 -16.82
N LYS A 6 4.89 -17.14 -16.03
CA LYS A 6 4.32 -16.87 -14.69
C LYS A 6 5.34 -16.21 -13.77
N ASN A 7 6.55 -16.75 -13.76
CA ASN A 7 7.63 -16.24 -12.92
C ASN A 7 8.08 -14.86 -13.37
N ILE A 8 8.14 -14.60 -14.68
CA ILE A 8 8.47 -13.28 -15.22
C ILE A 8 7.42 -12.24 -14.79
N VAL A 9 6.13 -12.54 -14.96
CA VAL A 9 5.05 -11.60 -14.61
C VAL A 9 5.00 -11.35 -13.11
N ASN A 10 5.07 -12.40 -12.29
CA ASN A 10 5.09 -12.23 -10.83
C ASN A 10 6.35 -11.46 -10.37
N GLY A 11 7.52 -11.79 -10.93
CA GLY A 11 8.77 -11.10 -10.59
C GLY A 11 8.78 -9.63 -11.01
N ALA A 12 8.18 -9.29 -12.15
CA ALA A 12 7.99 -7.90 -12.57
C ALA A 12 7.04 -7.15 -11.61
N ILE A 13 5.90 -7.76 -11.25
CA ILE A 13 4.94 -7.17 -10.29
C ILE A 13 5.62 -6.91 -8.94
N GLU A 14 6.36 -7.90 -8.42
CA GLU A 14 7.07 -7.78 -7.15
C GLU A 14 8.15 -6.69 -7.21
N ASN A 15 8.97 -6.69 -8.26
CA ASN A 15 10.03 -5.68 -8.42
C ASN A 15 9.48 -4.26 -8.59
N GLU A 16 8.38 -4.06 -9.31
CA GLU A 16 7.83 -2.72 -9.55
C GLU A 16 7.07 -2.19 -8.32
N PHE A 17 6.39 -3.05 -7.56
CA PHE A 17 5.75 -2.63 -6.31
C PHE A 17 6.80 -2.17 -5.28
N ASP A 18 7.92 -2.89 -5.17
CA ASP A 18 8.98 -2.57 -4.21
C ASP A 18 9.84 -1.35 -4.63
N ARG A 19 9.62 -0.80 -5.83
CA ARG A 19 10.33 0.38 -6.36
C ARG A 19 9.63 1.71 -6.11
N VAL A 20 8.50 1.71 -5.40
CA VAL A 20 7.81 2.94 -5.04
C VAL A 20 8.77 3.89 -4.32
N ASP A 21 8.89 5.10 -4.85
CA ASP A 21 9.72 6.16 -4.28
C ASP A 21 9.03 6.75 -3.04
N LEU A 22 9.23 6.09 -1.90
CA LEU A 22 8.74 6.51 -0.59
C LEU A 22 9.17 7.95 -0.25
N GLU A 23 10.33 8.39 -0.72
CA GLU A 23 10.83 9.74 -0.43
C GLU A 23 9.96 10.80 -1.11
N ASN A 24 9.50 10.55 -2.34
CA ASN A 24 8.54 11.43 -3.02
C ASN A 24 7.15 11.38 -2.38
N VAL A 25 6.71 10.21 -1.90
CA VAL A 25 5.43 10.07 -1.20
C VAL A 25 5.41 10.95 0.06
N ILE A 26 6.45 10.87 0.91
CA ILE A 26 6.55 11.64 2.16
C ILE A 26 6.64 13.15 1.88
N LYS A 27 7.22 13.55 0.74
CA LYS A 27 7.31 14.97 0.35
C LYS A 27 6.02 15.52 -0.24
N SER A 28 5.06 14.67 -0.62
CA SER A 28 3.79 15.09 -1.22
C SER A 28 2.98 15.96 -0.27
N ASN A 29 2.17 16.87 -0.85
CA ASN A 29 1.31 17.75 -0.06
C ASN A 29 0.22 16.96 0.67
N GLU A 30 -0.29 15.90 0.04
CA GLU A 30 -1.31 15.03 0.63
C GLU A 30 -0.76 14.32 1.87
N TYR A 31 0.44 13.74 1.79
CA TYR A 31 1.07 13.11 2.95
C TYR A 31 1.25 14.11 4.11
N LYS A 32 1.75 15.31 3.81
CA LYS A 32 1.93 16.37 4.82
C LYS A 32 0.61 16.77 5.46
N GLU A 33 -0.44 16.96 4.68
CA GLU A 33 -1.76 17.33 5.19
C GLU A 33 -2.32 16.27 6.16
N TRP A 34 -2.22 15.00 5.79
CA TRP A 34 -2.69 13.90 6.63
C TRP A 34 -1.82 13.68 7.87
N SER A 35 -0.50 13.83 7.75
CA SER A 35 0.43 13.82 8.87
C SER A 35 0.07 14.91 9.89
N GLU A 36 -0.16 16.16 9.43
CA GLU A 36 -0.58 17.23 10.33
C GLU A 36 -1.94 16.97 10.99
N LYS A 37 -2.89 16.35 10.27
CA LYS A 37 -4.20 15.97 10.82
C LYS A 37 -4.04 14.90 11.90
N GLN A 38 -3.17 13.92 11.69
CA GLN A 38 -2.84 12.88 12.67
C GLN A 38 -2.23 13.48 13.94
N ASP A 39 -1.23 14.36 13.81
CA ASP A 39 -0.60 15.05 14.94
C ASP A 39 -1.61 15.85 15.76
N LYS A 40 -2.49 16.61 15.08
CA LYS A 40 -3.55 17.38 15.73
C LYS A 40 -4.55 16.48 16.46
N ALA A 41 -4.92 15.34 15.87
CA ALA A 41 -5.82 14.38 16.50
C ALA A 41 -5.17 13.73 17.73
N ARG A 42 -3.91 13.30 17.61
CA ARG A 42 -3.14 12.72 18.73
C ARG A 42 -3.05 13.69 19.90
N LYS A 43 -2.70 14.95 19.64
CA LYS A 43 -2.64 15.99 20.68
C LYS A 43 -3.98 16.14 21.44
N LYS A 44 -5.11 16.17 20.72
CA LYS A 44 -6.44 16.25 21.35
C LYS A 44 -6.74 15.05 22.24
N LEU A 45 -6.28 13.84 21.87
CA LEU A 45 -6.45 12.66 22.73
C LEU A 45 -5.68 12.82 24.04
N PHE A 46 -4.43 13.30 23.99
CA PHE A 46 -3.62 13.55 25.19
C PHE A 46 -4.18 14.65 26.11
N GLU A 47 -4.95 15.59 25.58
CA GLU A 47 -5.65 16.61 26.38
C GLU A 47 -6.79 16.02 27.23
N ILE A 48 -7.34 14.87 26.85
CA ILE A 48 -8.50 14.24 27.50
C ILE A 48 -8.07 13.09 28.43
N ILE A 49 -6.99 12.39 28.09
CA ILE A 49 -6.49 11.27 28.89
C ILE A 49 -5.76 11.77 30.14
N PRO A 50 -6.01 11.19 31.33
CA PRO A 50 -5.24 11.52 32.54
C PRO A 50 -3.75 11.25 32.37
N LYS A 51 -2.91 12.12 32.95
CA LYS A 51 -1.45 12.10 32.75
C LYS A 51 -0.80 10.79 33.13
N GLU A 52 -1.32 10.12 34.15
CA GLU A 52 -0.86 8.82 34.63
C GLU A 52 -0.97 7.70 33.59
N TYR A 53 -1.84 7.87 32.58
CA TYR A 53 -2.02 6.90 31.50
C TYR A 53 -1.34 7.32 30.19
N HIS A 54 -0.66 8.47 30.13
CA HIS A 54 -0.09 8.98 28.88
C HIS A 54 0.91 8.02 28.25
N GLU A 55 1.77 7.37 29.04
CA GLU A 55 2.77 6.44 28.52
C GLU A 55 2.13 5.19 27.90
N GLU A 56 1.24 4.54 28.65
CA GLU A 56 0.53 3.33 28.17
C GLU A 56 -0.36 3.65 26.96
N PHE A 57 -1.05 4.79 26.99
CA PHE A 57 -1.85 5.26 25.87
C PHE A 57 -1.01 5.56 24.64
N ASN A 58 0.16 6.19 24.81
CA ASN A 58 1.08 6.47 23.71
C ASN A 58 1.55 5.17 23.04
N LYS A 59 1.94 4.19 23.87
CA LYS A 59 2.37 2.88 23.39
C LYS A 59 1.27 2.14 22.64
N ALA A 60 0.05 2.15 23.17
CA ALA A 60 -1.09 1.51 22.52
C ALA A 60 -1.42 2.16 21.16
N LEU A 61 -1.30 3.49 21.05
CA LEU A 61 -1.44 4.19 19.78
C LEU A 61 -0.33 3.81 18.80
N ASP A 62 0.93 3.79 19.23
CA ASP A 62 2.05 3.40 18.37
C ASP A 62 1.89 1.95 17.87
N ASP A 63 1.48 1.02 18.76
CA ASP A 63 1.22 -0.37 18.39
C ASP A 63 0.06 -0.49 17.39
N TYR A 64 -1.03 0.25 17.61
CA TYR A 64 -2.17 0.29 16.69
C TYR A 64 -1.79 0.85 15.31
N GLU A 65 -1.06 1.97 15.27
CA GLU A 65 -0.58 2.57 14.02
C GLU A 65 0.34 1.61 13.27
N ASN A 66 1.26 0.94 13.96
CA ASN A 66 2.12 -0.07 13.35
C ASN A 66 1.33 -1.23 12.75
N MET A 67 0.31 -1.74 13.45
CA MET A 67 -0.57 -2.79 12.92
C MET A 67 -1.34 -2.31 11.69
N LEU A 68 -1.86 -1.07 11.71
CA LEU A 68 -2.56 -0.47 10.58
C LEU A 68 -1.65 -0.35 9.36
N TRP A 69 -0.40 0.12 9.54
CA TRP A 69 0.58 0.20 8.45
C TRP A 69 0.89 -1.16 7.83
N VAL A 70 1.04 -2.21 8.66
CA VAL A 70 1.25 -3.58 8.17
C VAL A 70 0.05 -4.06 7.37
N MET A 71 -1.18 -3.81 7.84
CA MET A 71 -2.40 -4.18 7.13
C MET A 71 -2.52 -3.45 5.79
N VAL A 72 -2.33 -2.13 5.78
CA VAL A 72 -2.36 -1.32 4.55
C VAL A 72 -1.33 -1.80 3.54
N ALA A 73 -0.10 -2.10 3.96
CA ALA A 73 0.93 -2.62 3.05
C ALA A 73 0.55 -3.97 2.42
N ILE A 74 -0.12 -4.85 3.17
CA ILE A 74 -0.63 -6.13 2.64
C ILE A 74 -1.76 -5.88 1.63
N GLU A 75 -2.69 -4.99 1.96
CA GLU A 75 -3.82 -4.63 1.10
C GLU A 75 -3.36 -3.98 -0.20
N GLU A 76 -2.46 -2.99 -0.13
CA GLU A 76 -1.87 -2.32 -1.30
C GLU A 76 -1.17 -3.31 -2.22
N ARG A 77 -0.34 -4.21 -1.67
CA ARG A 77 0.34 -5.24 -2.46
C ARG A 77 -0.64 -6.18 -3.15
N TYR A 78 -1.69 -6.59 -2.44
CA TYR A 78 -2.74 -7.42 -3.00
C TYR A 78 -3.49 -6.68 -4.13
N MET A 79 -3.94 -5.45 -3.88
CA MET A 79 -4.70 -4.63 -4.82
C MET A 79 -3.87 -4.29 -6.06
N PHE A 80 -2.59 -3.94 -5.92
CA PHE A 80 -1.69 -3.72 -7.05
C PHE A 80 -1.60 -4.97 -7.93
N LYS A 81 -1.37 -6.14 -7.32
CA LYS A 81 -1.33 -7.41 -8.04
C LYS A 81 -2.63 -7.74 -8.75
N GLN A 82 -3.79 -7.51 -8.12
CA GLN A 82 -5.08 -7.73 -8.77
C GLN A 82 -5.33 -6.72 -9.90
N GLY A 83 -4.96 -5.46 -9.71
CA GLY A 83 -5.07 -4.41 -10.72
C GLY A 83 -4.24 -4.72 -11.97
N VAL A 84 -2.99 -5.15 -11.78
CA VAL A 84 -2.14 -5.59 -12.91
C VAL A 84 -2.74 -6.81 -13.61
N LYS A 85 -3.22 -7.81 -12.86
CA LYS A 85 -3.88 -8.97 -13.46
C LYS A 85 -5.13 -8.58 -14.26
N ALA A 86 -5.97 -7.72 -13.71
CA ALA A 86 -7.18 -7.24 -14.38
C ALA A 86 -6.83 -6.48 -15.66
N GLY A 87 -5.93 -5.49 -15.56
CA GLY A 87 -5.47 -4.72 -16.72
C GLY A 87 -4.87 -5.60 -17.82
N LEU A 88 -4.02 -6.58 -17.45
CA LEU A 88 -3.46 -7.54 -18.41
C LEU A 88 -4.50 -8.50 -19.00
N THR A 89 -5.57 -8.82 -18.27
CA THR A 89 -6.68 -9.65 -18.78
C THR A 89 -7.57 -8.86 -19.73
N ASP A 90 -7.70 -7.54 -19.53
CA ASP A 90 -8.42 -6.63 -20.41
C ASP A 90 -7.65 -6.29 -21.68
N LEU A 91 -6.35 -6.65 -21.78
CA LEU A 91 -5.57 -6.62 -23.02
C LEU A 91 -6.05 -7.63 -24.09
N LYS A 92 -7.25 -8.20 -23.97
CA LYS A 92 -7.89 -8.98 -25.04
C LYS A 92 -7.92 -8.22 -26.37
N TYR A 93 -7.96 -6.88 -26.35
CA TYR A 93 -7.85 -6.07 -27.57
C TYR A 93 -6.49 -6.22 -28.28
N LEU A 94 -5.41 -6.66 -27.61
CA LEU A 94 -4.13 -6.98 -28.26
C LEU A 94 -4.21 -8.26 -29.13
N GLN A 95 -5.29 -9.04 -29.02
CA GLN A 95 -5.58 -10.10 -30.00
C GLN A 95 -5.73 -9.53 -31.41
N GLU A 96 -6.12 -8.26 -31.57
CA GLU A 96 -6.15 -7.56 -32.85
C GLU A 96 -4.74 -7.39 -33.47
N LEU A 97 -3.69 -7.38 -32.64
CA LEU A 97 -2.29 -7.36 -33.04
C LEU A 97 -1.67 -8.76 -33.16
N GLY A 98 -2.48 -9.82 -33.04
CA GLY A 98 -2.04 -11.22 -33.14
C GLY A 98 -1.29 -11.74 -31.91
N GLN A 99 -1.28 -11.01 -30.79
CA GLN A 99 -0.62 -11.43 -29.56
C GLN A 99 -1.65 -11.63 -28.44
N GLY A 100 -1.87 -12.88 -28.04
CA GLY A 100 -2.74 -13.24 -26.93
C GLY A 100 -1.96 -13.38 -25.63
N ILE A 101 -2.33 -12.62 -24.60
CA ILE A 101 -1.90 -12.84 -23.23
C ILE A 101 -3.10 -13.40 -22.45
N ALA A 102 -3.00 -14.65 -21.97
CA ALA A 102 -4.08 -15.30 -21.23
C ALA A 102 -3.62 -15.62 -19.80
N PHE A 103 -4.36 -15.09 -18.82
CA PHE A 103 -4.19 -15.41 -17.39
C PHE A 103 -5.46 -16.06 -16.82
N ILE A 104 -5.25 -16.97 -15.87
CA ILE A 104 -6.24 -17.59 -14.98
C ILE A 104 -5.75 -17.34 -13.55
#